data_AF-A0A2S7PHU2-F1
#
_entry.id   AF-A0A2S7PHU2-F1
#
_cell.length_a   1.000
_cell.length_b   1.000
_cell.length_c   1.000
_cell.angle_alpha   90.00
_cell.angle_beta   90.00
_cell.angle_gamma   90.00
#
_symmetry.space_group_name_H-M   'P 1'
#
loop_
_entity.id
_entity.type
_entity.pdbx_description
1 polymer ?
#
loop_
_entity_poly.entity_id
_entity_poly.type
_entity_poly.pdbx_seq_one_letter_code
_entity_poly.pdbx_strand_id
1 'polypeptide(L)'
;MATTDSTPTYPKYIYKILPSSAAPPTPLPDVLPVSELDSRDGFIHLSTSKQLVGTLNAFFANESHVYLLRIPYSKVAPHVKWEDAIGKTPEEVGGCWDTEGKAGFFPHVYNGLRLGREEVDALGLWKRGEGEWGDFGEEGEGVVEWVGVDGIFVGGVVADCGLIVG
;
A
#
# COMPACT_ATOMS: atom_id res chain seq x y z
N MET A 1 39.73 2.63 -1.80
CA MET A 1 38.48 3.39 -1.62
C MET A 1 37.49 2.87 -2.65
N ALA A 2 36.50 2.10 -2.23
CA ALA A 2 35.43 1.64 -3.12
C ALA A 2 34.29 2.67 -3.01
N THR A 3 34.09 3.46 -4.05
CA THR A 3 32.90 4.31 -4.19
C THR A 3 31.76 3.40 -4.64
N THR A 4 30.92 2.96 -3.71
CA THR A 4 29.65 2.31 -4.04
C THR A 4 28.71 3.39 -4.57
N ASP A 5 28.51 3.39 -5.88
CA ASP A 5 27.42 4.10 -6.55
C ASP A 5 26.10 3.41 -6.15
N SER A 6 25.54 3.81 -5.01
CA SER A 6 24.26 3.29 -4.53
C SER A 6 23.15 4.08 -5.23
N THR A 7 22.77 3.66 -6.44
CA THR A 7 21.48 4.06 -6.99
C THR A 7 20.40 3.69 -5.97
N PRO A 8 19.54 4.64 -5.55
CA PRO A 8 18.48 4.34 -4.59
C PRO A 8 17.59 3.23 -5.15
N THR A 9 17.48 2.13 -4.42
CA THR A 9 16.61 1.01 -4.80
C THR A 9 15.19 1.32 -4.37
N TYR A 10 14.36 1.72 -5.33
CA TYR A 10 12.92 1.92 -5.10
C TYR A 10 12.19 0.57 -5.05
N PRO A 11 11.07 0.45 -4.31
CA PRO A 11 10.31 -0.78 -4.27
C PRO A 11 9.66 -1.06 -5.63
N LYS A 12 9.42 -2.34 -5.91
CA LYS A 12 8.69 -2.76 -7.12
C LYS A 12 7.23 -2.33 -7.06
N TYR A 13 6.62 -2.45 -5.89
CA TYR A 13 5.22 -2.11 -5.65
C TYR A 13 5.08 -1.21 -4.42
N ILE A 14 4.06 -0.37 -4.48
CA ILE A 14 3.51 0.37 -3.36
C ILE A 14 2.01 0.09 -3.29
N TYR A 15 1.43 0.29 -2.11
CA TYR A 15 0.13 -0.26 -1.77
C TYR A 15 -0.79 0.82 -1.23
N LYS A 16 -2.06 0.81 -1.68
CA LYS A 16 -3.15 1.55 -1.05
C LYS A 16 -3.99 0.58 -0.24
N ILE A 17 -4.30 0.94 1.01
CA ILE A 17 -5.20 0.17 1.88
C ILE A 17 -6.59 0.82 1.78
N LEU A 18 -7.62 0.00 1.59
CA LEU A 18 -9.02 0.40 1.66
C LEU A 18 -9.70 -0.34 2.82
N PRO A 19 -10.59 0.33 3.59
CA PRO A 19 -11.35 -0.31 4.66
C PRO A 19 -12.30 -1.39 4.11
N SER A 20 -12.80 -2.26 4.99
CA SER A 20 -13.73 -3.34 4.60
C SER A 20 -15.02 -2.82 3.96
N SER A 21 -15.42 -1.60 4.32
CA SER A 21 -16.60 -0.91 3.81
C SER A 21 -16.43 -0.35 2.40
N ALA A 22 -15.20 -0.27 1.88
CA ALA A 22 -14.87 0.35 0.59
C ALA A 22 -14.32 -0.69 -0.40
N ALA A 23 -15.06 -1.78 -0.60
CA ALA A 23 -14.71 -2.80 -1.57
C ALA A 23 -14.55 -2.20 -2.98
N PRO A 24 -13.40 -2.41 -3.66
CA PRO A 24 -13.19 -1.89 -5.00
C PRO A 24 -14.11 -2.61 -6.00
N PRO A 25 -14.80 -1.88 -6.90
CA PRO A 25 -15.58 -2.50 -7.95
C PRO A 25 -14.69 -3.29 -8.92
N THR A 26 -15.24 -4.36 -9.46
CA THR A 26 -14.58 -5.23 -10.45
C THR A 26 -15.45 -5.31 -11.71
N PRO A 27 -14.95 -4.93 -12.90
CA PRO A 27 -13.61 -4.42 -13.19
C PRO A 27 -13.34 -3.05 -12.55
N LEU A 28 -12.06 -2.75 -12.32
CA LEU A 28 -11.64 -1.51 -11.70
C LEU A 28 -11.93 -0.31 -12.65
N PRO A 29 -12.54 0.78 -12.14
CA PRO A 29 -12.84 1.95 -12.95
C PRO A 29 -11.57 2.75 -13.27
N ASP A 30 -11.71 3.74 -14.15
CA ASP A 30 -10.64 4.70 -14.45
C ASP A 30 -10.19 5.50 -13.22
N VAL A 31 -11.11 5.76 -12.29
CA VAL A 31 -10.85 6.52 -11.05
C VAL A 31 -11.72 5.94 -9.93
N LEU A 32 -11.08 5.60 -8.82
CA LEU A 32 -11.72 5.20 -7.58
C LEU A 32 -12.15 6.42 -6.74
N PRO A 33 -13.16 6.26 -5.86
CA PRO A 33 -13.45 7.25 -4.84
C PRO A 33 -12.21 7.56 -4.00
N VAL A 34 -11.97 8.84 -3.77
CA VAL A 34 -10.85 9.32 -2.95
C VAL A 34 -11.21 9.19 -1.48
N SER A 35 -10.27 8.73 -0.64
CA SER A 35 -10.50 8.68 0.80
C SER A 35 -10.61 10.09 1.39
N GLU A 36 -11.31 10.24 2.51
CA GLU A 36 -11.39 11.53 3.22
C GLU A 36 -10.00 12.06 3.60
N LEU A 37 -9.11 11.16 4.00
CA LEU A 37 -7.72 11.47 4.35
C LEU A 37 -6.94 12.03 3.14
N ASP A 38 -7.01 11.36 1.99
CA ASP A 38 -6.32 11.83 0.78
C ASP A 38 -6.93 13.13 0.24
N SER A 39 -8.25 13.28 0.37
CA SER A 39 -8.94 14.52 -0.03
C SER A 39 -8.57 15.69 0.87
N ARG A 40 -8.35 15.46 2.18
CA ARG A 40 -7.89 16.46 3.13
C ARG A 40 -6.47 16.92 2.81
N ASP A 41 -5.58 15.98 2.55
CA ASP A 41 -4.15 16.25 2.43
C ASP A 41 -3.72 16.62 1.00
N GLY A 42 -4.56 16.33 0.00
CA GLY A 42 -4.34 16.70 -1.40
C GLY A 42 -3.40 15.78 -2.16
N PHE A 43 -3.07 14.62 -1.60
CA PHE A 43 -2.28 13.55 -2.22
C PHE A 43 -2.76 12.17 -1.74
N ILE A 44 -2.38 11.12 -2.47
CA ILE A 44 -2.75 9.75 -2.11
C ILE A 44 -1.67 9.17 -1.18
N HIS A 45 -2.07 8.80 0.03
CA HIS A 45 -1.21 8.07 0.97
C HIS A 45 -1.05 6.62 0.52
N LEU A 46 0.20 6.20 0.34
CA LEU A 46 0.57 4.82 0.01
C LEU A 46 1.56 4.29 1.05
N SER A 47 1.72 2.97 1.07
CA SER A 47 2.66 2.27 1.94
C SER A 47 3.51 1.32 1.12
N THR A 48 4.75 1.11 1.55
CA THR A 48 5.57 -0.03 1.09
C THR A 48 5.11 -1.32 1.77
N SER A 49 5.56 -2.48 1.28
CA SER A 49 5.26 -3.77 1.92
C SER A 49 5.66 -3.82 3.39
N LYS A 50 6.80 -3.21 3.74
CA LYS A 50 7.31 -3.12 5.13
C LYS A 50 6.46 -2.21 6.03
N GLN A 51 5.71 -1.27 5.45
CA GLN A 51 4.88 -0.31 6.18
C GLN A 51 3.43 -0.79 6.34
N LEU A 52 3.01 -1.82 5.61
CA LEU A 52 1.61 -2.29 5.61
C LEU A 52 1.15 -2.71 7.01
N VAL A 53 1.88 -3.61 7.67
CA VAL A 53 1.48 -4.18 8.97
C VAL A 53 1.30 -3.10 10.03
N GLY A 54 2.27 -2.18 10.15
CA GLY A 54 2.16 -1.07 11.10
C GLY A 54 1.00 -0.13 10.78
N THR A 55 0.73 0.13 9.50
CA THR A 55 -0.41 0.95 9.07
C THR A 55 -1.74 0.27 9.36
N LEU A 56 -1.82 -1.05 9.18
CA LEU A 56 -3.02 -1.85 9.48
C LEU A 56 -3.29 -1.92 10.99
N ASN A 57 -2.27 -2.15 11.79
CA ASN A 57 -2.39 -2.15 13.25
C ASN A 57 -2.75 -0.77 13.81
N ALA A 58 -2.32 0.32 13.18
CA ALA A 58 -2.65 1.67 13.62
C ALA A 58 -4.08 2.11 13.26
N PHE A 59 -4.51 1.88 12.02
CA PHE A 59 -5.75 2.47 11.51
C PHE A 59 -6.88 1.45 11.24
N PHE A 60 -6.55 0.17 11.11
CA PHE A 60 -7.49 -0.89 10.71
C PHE A 60 -7.56 -2.02 11.74
N ALA A 61 -7.18 -1.77 13.00
CA ALA A 61 -7.20 -2.77 14.08
C ALA A 61 -8.59 -3.29 14.48
N ASN A 62 -9.67 -2.64 14.02
CA ASN A 62 -11.05 -3.09 14.25
C ASN A 62 -11.68 -3.75 13.02
N GLU A 63 -10.94 -3.83 11.91
CA GLU A 63 -11.40 -4.46 10.69
C GLU A 63 -11.15 -5.96 10.72
N SER A 64 -12.08 -6.72 10.15
CA SER A 64 -11.92 -8.18 9.94
C SER A 64 -11.13 -8.49 8.68
N HIS A 65 -11.16 -7.58 7.71
CA HIS A 65 -10.44 -7.67 6.45
C HIS A 65 -10.25 -6.27 5.87
N VAL A 66 -9.30 -6.13 4.95
CA VAL A 66 -9.06 -4.92 4.16
C VAL A 66 -8.87 -5.30 2.70
N TYR A 67 -9.01 -4.30 1.82
CA TYR A 67 -8.60 -4.45 0.43
C TYR A 67 -7.28 -3.71 0.21
N LEU A 68 -6.39 -4.32 -0.57
CA LEU A 68 -5.14 -3.73 -1.01
C LEU A 68 -5.21 -3.44 -2.51
N LEU A 69 -4.81 -2.23 -2.92
CA LEU A 69 -4.52 -1.95 -4.32
C LEU A 69 -3.01 -2.05 -4.49
N ARG A 70 -2.54 -2.97 -5.34
CA ARG A 70 -1.12 -3.06 -5.69
C ARG A 70 -0.85 -2.14 -6.87
N ILE A 71 0.16 -1.29 -6.70
CA ILE A 71 0.53 -0.26 -7.67
C ILE A 71 1.99 -0.50 -8.03
N PRO A 72 2.31 -0.90 -9.27
CA PRO A 72 3.68 -0.91 -9.76
C PRO A 72 4.28 0.49 -9.63
N TYR A 73 5.39 0.60 -8.88
CA TYR A 73 6.02 1.89 -8.61
C TYR A 73 6.36 2.64 -9.90
N SER A 74 6.80 1.92 -10.94
CA SER A 74 7.13 2.48 -12.24
C SER A 74 5.99 3.25 -12.92
N LYS A 75 4.72 2.90 -12.65
CA LYS A 75 3.55 3.59 -13.23
C LYS A 75 3.30 4.97 -12.62
N VAL A 76 3.73 5.18 -11.38
CA VAL A 76 3.45 6.40 -10.60
C VAL A 76 4.71 7.16 -10.20
N ALA A 77 5.91 6.61 -10.46
CA ALA A 77 7.19 7.17 -10.04
C ALA A 77 7.36 8.69 -10.32
N PRO A 78 6.96 9.24 -11.48
CA PRO A 78 7.06 10.69 -11.74
C PRO A 78 6.24 11.56 -10.78
N HIS A 79 5.25 10.98 -10.11
CA HIS A 79 4.32 11.66 -9.21
C HIS A 79 4.53 11.30 -7.74
N VAL A 80 5.47 10.40 -7.41
CA VAL A 80 5.74 9.99 -6.03
C VAL A 80 6.72 10.94 -5.37
N LYS A 81 6.38 11.37 -4.16
CA LYS A 81 7.33 11.93 -3.20
C LYS A 81 7.48 10.99 -2.02
N TRP A 82 8.70 10.84 -1.54
CA TRP A 82 9.03 10.08 -0.33
C TRP A 82 9.19 11.08 0.80
N GLU A 83 8.26 11.10 1.74
CA GLU A 83 8.19 12.12 2.79
C GLU A 83 8.22 11.46 4.18
N ASP A 84 8.87 12.14 5.12
CA ASP A 84 8.91 11.70 6.51
C ASP A 84 7.69 12.22 7.29
N ALA A 85 7.29 11.43 8.27
CA ALA A 85 6.22 11.75 9.20
C ALA A 85 6.74 12.07 10.60
N ILE A 86 8.06 12.27 10.75
CA ILE A 86 8.69 12.50 12.06
C ILE A 86 8.08 13.74 12.69
N GLY A 87 7.55 13.55 13.91
CA GLY A 87 6.92 14.62 14.68
C GLY A 87 5.55 15.07 14.18
N LYS A 88 4.93 14.40 13.20
CA LYS A 88 3.57 14.69 12.71
C LYS A 88 2.58 13.62 13.13
N THR A 89 1.51 13.99 13.82
CA THR A 89 0.45 13.05 14.18
C THR A 89 -0.46 12.74 12.98
N PRO A 90 -1.23 11.64 12.97
CA PRO A 90 -2.13 11.30 11.86
C PRO A 90 -3.17 12.39 11.51
N GLU A 91 -3.47 13.28 12.45
CA GLU A 91 -4.38 14.42 12.26
C GLU A 91 -3.74 15.55 11.45
N GLU A 92 -2.41 15.60 11.35
CA GLU A 92 -1.67 16.59 10.60
C GLU A 92 -1.46 16.17 9.15
N VAL A 93 -1.32 17.16 8.25
CA VAL A 93 -1.12 16.90 6.81
C VAL A 93 0.19 16.14 6.59
N GLY A 94 0.08 14.94 6.02
CA GLY A 94 1.22 14.05 5.80
C GLY A 94 1.83 13.48 7.08
N GLY A 95 1.08 13.46 8.18
CA GLY A 95 1.41 12.69 9.37
C GLY A 95 1.08 11.22 9.22
N CYS A 96 1.63 10.40 10.11
CA CYS A 96 1.48 8.95 10.09
C CYS A 96 1.55 8.40 11.53
N TRP A 97 1.22 7.12 11.70
CA TRP A 97 1.34 6.40 12.97
C TRP A 97 2.79 6.32 13.48
N ASP A 98 3.78 6.39 12.59
CA ASP A 98 5.20 6.32 12.90
C ASP A 98 5.81 7.72 13.09
N THR A 99 5.41 8.38 14.18
CA THR A 99 5.91 9.73 14.51
C THR A 99 7.40 9.75 14.88
N GLU A 100 8.00 8.59 15.13
CA GLU A 100 9.43 8.40 15.43
C GLU A 100 10.28 8.11 14.18
N GLY A 101 9.65 7.85 13.02
CA GLY A 101 10.34 7.60 11.75
C GLY A 101 11.02 6.23 11.62
N LYS A 102 10.64 5.23 12.44
CA LYS A 102 11.19 3.87 12.42
C LYS A 102 10.88 3.11 11.12
N ALA A 103 9.71 3.37 10.52
CA ALA A 103 9.23 2.81 9.27
C ALA A 103 9.75 3.57 8.03
N GLY A 104 10.48 4.68 8.24
CA GLY A 104 11.10 5.48 7.19
C GLY A 104 10.12 6.38 6.43
N PHE A 105 10.48 6.71 5.19
CA PHE A 105 9.69 7.62 4.34
C PHE A 105 8.46 6.92 3.78
N PHE A 106 7.32 7.60 3.81
CA PHE A 106 6.08 7.13 3.20
C PHE A 106 5.94 7.67 1.78
N PRO A 107 5.51 6.83 0.81
CA PRO A 107 5.25 7.28 -0.55
C PRO A 107 3.90 8.02 -0.64
N HIS A 108 3.94 9.26 -1.12
CA HIS A 108 2.76 10.07 -1.43
C HIS A 108 2.68 10.35 -2.93
N VAL A 109 1.52 10.11 -3.55
CA VAL A 109 1.32 10.33 -4.99
C VAL A 109 0.56 11.63 -5.26
N TYR A 110 1.16 12.50 -6.06
CA TYR A 110 0.65 13.80 -6.49
C TYR A 110 0.23 13.77 -7.97
N ASN A 111 -0.87 13.08 -8.27
CA ASN A 111 -1.41 12.95 -9.64
C ASN A 111 -2.84 13.47 -9.79
N GLY A 112 -3.26 14.39 -8.90
CA GLY A 112 -4.62 14.91 -8.88
C GLY A 112 -5.64 13.95 -8.29
N LEU A 113 -5.22 13.12 -7.32
CA LEU A 113 -6.07 12.14 -6.61
C LEU A 113 -6.70 11.10 -7.55
N ARG A 114 -5.95 10.70 -8.58
CA ARG A 114 -6.41 9.73 -9.58
C ARG A 114 -5.79 8.37 -9.29
N LEU A 115 -6.62 7.39 -8.95
CA LEU A 115 -6.15 6.03 -8.78
C LEU A 115 -7.20 5.09 -9.36
N GLY A 116 -6.84 4.33 -10.40
CA GLY A 116 -7.76 3.38 -11.02
C GLY A 116 -7.03 2.31 -11.81
N ARG A 117 -7.70 1.76 -12.83
CA ARG A 117 -7.18 0.65 -13.65
C ARG A 117 -5.87 0.93 -14.37
N GLU A 118 -5.52 2.21 -14.58
CA GLU A 118 -4.27 2.59 -15.23
C GLU A 118 -3.08 2.42 -14.29
N GLU A 119 -3.22 2.83 -13.03
CA GLU A 119 -2.14 2.76 -12.03
C GLU A 119 -2.09 1.40 -11.31
N VAL A 120 -3.25 0.82 -10.99
CA VAL A 120 -3.36 -0.43 -10.22
C VAL A 120 -3.19 -1.64 -11.13
N ASP A 121 -2.48 -2.68 -10.67
CA ASP A 121 -2.31 -3.92 -11.43
C ASP A 121 -3.04 -5.13 -10.81
N ALA A 122 -3.28 -5.12 -9.50
CA ALA A 122 -4.01 -6.17 -8.80
C ALA A 122 -4.75 -5.63 -7.57
N LEU A 123 -5.84 -6.31 -7.22
CA LEU A 123 -6.62 -6.09 -6.02
C LEU A 123 -6.38 -7.25 -5.06
N GLY A 124 -6.02 -6.96 -3.83
CA GLY A 124 -5.77 -7.95 -2.78
C GLY A 124 -6.87 -7.91 -1.74
N LEU A 125 -7.34 -9.08 -1.28
CA LEU A 125 -8.14 -9.19 -0.07
C LEU A 125 -7.25 -9.76 1.04
N TRP A 126 -7.05 -9.00 2.10
CA TRP A 126 -6.31 -9.46 3.28
C TRP A 126 -7.27 -9.62 4.45
N LYS A 127 -7.45 -10.86 4.89
CA LYS A 127 -8.22 -11.21 6.08
C LYS A 127 -7.31 -11.19 7.29
N ARG A 128 -7.77 -10.58 8.38
CA ARG A 128 -7.03 -10.54 9.63
C ARG A 128 -7.13 -11.89 10.35
N GLY A 129 -6.02 -12.31 10.96
CA GLY A 129 -5.96 -13.47 11.85
C GLY A 129 -6.56 -13.19 13.25
N GLU A 130 -6.29 -14.08 14.20
CA GLU A 130 -6.61 -13.85 15.60
C GLU A 130 -5.58 -12.90 16.22
N GLY A 131 -6.01 -11.77 16.81
CA GLY A 131 -5.09 -10.82 17.43
C GLY A 131 -4.62 -9.74 16.45
N GLU A 132 -3.32 -9.52 16.29
CA GLU A 132 -2.80 -8.45 15.42
C GLU A 132 -2.84 -8.82 13.94
N TRP A 133 -2.59 -7.86 13.04
CA TRP A 133 -2.37 -8.18 11.64
C TRP A 133 -1.04 -8.94 11.49
N GLY A 134 -1.07 -10.10 10.82
CA GLY A 134 0.13 -10.91 10.55
C GLY A 134 1.10 -10.22 9.61
N ASP A 135 2.32 -10.74 9.50
CA ASP A 135 3.32 -10.15 8.61
C ASP A 135 2.93 -10.31 7.14
N PHE A 136 3.09 -9.25 6.34
CA PHE A 136 2.67 -9.27 4.94
C PHE A 136 3.35 -10.41 4.15
N GLY A 137 2.54 -11.36 3.67
CA GLY A 137 3.02 -12.52 2.94
C GLY A 137 3.40 -13.74 3.77
N GLU A 138 3.35 -13.67 5.09
CA GLU A 138 3.59 -14.84 5.93
C GLU A 138 2.46 -15.88 5.74
N GLU A 139 2.82 -17.17 5.66
CA GLU A 139 1.83 -18.24 5.58
C GLU A 139 0.95 -18.25 6.84
N GLY A 140 -0.37 -18.40 6.66
CA GLY A 140 -1.35 -18.40 7.75
C GLY A 140 -2.02 -17.04 7.95
N GLU A 141 -1.30 -16.06 8.50
CA GLU A 141 -1.89 -14.79 8.97
C GLU A 141 -1.60 -13.59 8.04
N GLY A 142 -0.65 -13.75 7.12
CA GLY A 142 -0.17 -12.73 6.18
C GLY A 142 -0.68 -12.86 4.76
N VAL A 143 -1.57 -13.82 4.50
CA VAL A 143 -1.97 -14.23 3.16
C VAL A 143 -2.94 -13.21 2.55
N VAL A 144 -2.57 -12.69 1.39
CA VAL A 144 -3.42 -11.82 0.56
C VAL A 144 -3.91 -12.60 -0.66
N GLU A 145 -5.23 -12.63 -0.84
CA GLU A 145 -5.87 -13.21 -2.02
C GLU A 145 -5.90 -12.17 -3.15
N TRP A 146 -5.13 -12.37 -4.23
CA TRP A 146 -5.03 -11.42 -5.34
C TRP A 146 -5.95 -11.74 -6.52
N VAL A 147 -6.63 -10.71 -7.03
CA VAL A 147 -7.43 -10.74 -8.27
C VAL A 147 -6.97 -9.63 -9.23
N GLY A 148 -7.08 -9.88 -10.54
CA GLY A 148 -6.74 -8.91 -11.57
C GLY A 148 -7.73 -7.75 -11.59
N VAL A 149 -7.30 -6.60 -12.10
CA VAL A 149 -8.17 -5.40 -12.23
C VAL A 149 -9.35 -5.60 -13.18
N ASP A 150 -9.30 -6.62 -14.03
CA ASP A 150 -10.36 -7.06 -14.93
C ASP A 150 -11.30 -8.11 -14.30
N GLY A 151 -11.04 -8.52 -13.06
CA GLY A 151 -11.77 -9.57 -12.35
C GLY A 151 -11.34 -10.98 -12.71
N ILE A 152 -10.31 -11.14 -13.53
CA ILE A 152 -9.72 -12.44 -13.82
C ILE A 152 -8.80 -12.80 -12.66
N PHE A 153 -8.98 -14.01 -12.11
CA PHE A 153 -8.09 -14.54 -11.07
C PHE A 153 -6.68 -14.70 -11.66
N VAL A 154 -5.74 -13.87 -11.20
CA VAL A 154 -4.35 -13.89 -11.67
C VAL A 154 -3.49 -14.94 -10.96
N GLY A 155 -4.05 -15.66 -9.98
CA GLY A 155 -3.34 -16.71 -9.26
C GLY A 155 -2.36 -16.15 -8.23
N GLY A 156 -2.40 -16.74 -7.03
CA GLY A 156 -1.33 -16.62 -6.05
C GLY A 156 -1.78 -16.05 -4.70
N VAL A 157 -1.61 -16.89 -3.67
CA VAL A 157 -1.23 -16.46 -2.33
C VAL A 157 0.25 -16.12 -2.43
N VAL A 158 0.62 -14.84 -2.54
CA VAL A 158 2.04 -14.47 -2.72
C VAL A 158 2.44 -13.38 -1.77
N ALA A 159 3.37 -13.74 -0.89
CA ALA A 159 4.29 -12.86 -0.20
C ALA A 159 5.14 -12.13 -1.23
N ASP A 160 5.14 -10.80 -1.26
CA ASP A 160 6.12 -10.04 -2.05
C ASP A 160 7.51 -10.06 -1.39
N CYS A 161 7.95 -11.24 -0.93
CA CYS A 161 9.34 -11.55 -0.66
C CYS A 161 9.86 -12.25 -1.91
N GLY A 162 10.65 -11.52 -2.70
CA GLY A 162 11.19 -12.02 -3.96
C GLY A 162 11.88 -13.37 -3.80
N LEU A 163 11.22 -14.43 -4.23
CA LEU A 163 11.87 -15.68 -4.58
C LEU A 163 11.82 -15.81 -6.10
N ILE A 164 12.95 -15.50 -6.73
CA ILE A 164 13.28 -16.07 -8.03
C ILE A 164 13.34 -17.58 -7.80
N VAL A 165 12.39 -18.32 -8.36
CA VAL A 165 12.49 -19.77 -8.48
C VAL A 165 13.61 -20.03 -9.50
N GLY A 166 14.70 -20.62 -9.03
CA GLY A 166 15.65 -21.36 -9.85
C GLY A 166 15.26 -22.82 -9.89
#